data_AF-A0A6N3FAT3-F1
#
_entry.id   AF-A0A6N3FAT3-F1
#
_cell.length_a   1.000
_cell.length_b   1.000
_cell.length_c   1.000
_cell.angle_alpha   90.00
_cell.angle_beta   90.00
_cell.angle_gamma   90.00
#
_symmetry.space_group_name_H-M   'P 1'
#
loop_
_entity.id
_entity.type
_entity.pdbx_description
1 polymer ?
#
loop_
_entity_poly.entity_id
_entity_poly.type
_entity_poly.pdbx_seq_one_letter_code
_entity_poly.pdbx_strand_id
1 'polypeptide(L)'
;MIAIQDVRYNHILLVDDFESPDRPMEGLPGAGTSTSSHFTLRDWGGLWMHPANTVMNESGGVAYLDNRRPDISRTLIIDGQGKHKIDFRAVSVCFWSSTINDEENIPWDITLQNIEIYSGNYFGPIQYNDLDDADQRNATMRYHNVTQVGNQLFHGFHATASLSGHVSSIQMSPYDAGFGRGNWNIHGLTEANFEVGYLEVLEGAKVHLSTINAGNIWFRYSSNPTFTIGDDAEVTIIVNGTGQGEAWGANIFFRYNSNLTVGKGATLNLNPKSNFPAIVTNGWTPAQTAHITLLEESTLNIYNSGRNTAANNDTTNIISMPRGHGSSINLRKGSTLDIEAVNQNNSASHVIFFHASGQINIDEDATLDIKSDSLSANQSLIMFSTNNNTNNSTININDAARVNLQKTRSITSSTAHVIRDARLNVNNQSIKQWIPGNTNENPNFDWENILRLNANINGSGIPTNTVSALDPNIAEHARANFTPRAQRLLFENIPPVEIALDPLTNDRSQRNSYTITGETSPGAYVRFSRDLSLPEPTLDTVVNGEGETESFHVIAEALNLIFPNLMTLIISAGKKL
;
A
#
# COMPACT_ATOMS: atom_id res chain seq x y z
N MET A 1 -5.11 14.44 -35.53
CA MET A 1 -5.63 13.21 -36.21
C MET A 1 -4.86 12.82 -37.47
N ILE A 2 -4.74 13.68 -38.49
CA ILE A 2 -4.01 13.33 -39.73
C ILE A 2 -2.57 12.85 -39.44
N ALA A 3 -1.83 13.57 -38.58
CA ALA A 3 -0.48 13.19 -38.18
C ALA A 3 -0.42 11.87 -37.38
N ILE A 4 -1.48 11.51 -36.64
CA ILE A 4 -1.55 10.23 -35.91
C ILE A 4 -1.62 9.06 -36.90
N GLN A 5 -2.32 9.21 -38.03
CA GLN A 5 -2.40 8.18 -39.06
C GLN A 5 -1.16 8.08 -39.97
N ASP A 6 -0.35 9.13 -40.06
CA ASP A 6 0.81 9.15 -40.92
C ASP A 6 2.03 8.54 -40.21
N VAL A 7 2.33 7.29 -40.59
CA VAL A 7 3.41 6.47 -40.02
C VAL A 7 4.81 7.07 -40.16
N ARG A 8 4.97 8.13 -40.97
CA ARG A 8 6.24 8.85 -41.09
C ARG A 8 6.54 9.73 -39.88
N TYR A 9 5.54 10.03 -39.04
CA TYR A 9 5.69 10.87 -37.86
C TYR A 9 5.56 10.04 -36.58
N ASN A 10 6.64 10.02 -35.79
CA ASN A 10 6.69 9.43 -34.46
C ASN A 10 6.70 10.49 -33.35
N HIS A 11 6.74 11.77 -33.71
CA HIS A 11 6.71 12.88 -32.78
C HIS A 11 5.85 14.01 -33.36
N ILE A 12 4.77 14.35 -32.66
CA ILE A 12 3.84 15.42 -32.98
C ILE A 12 4.03 16.53 -31.96
N LEU A 13 4.48 17.70 -32.43
CA LEU A 13 4.60 18.91 -31.62
C LEU A 13 3.33 19.74 -31.77
N LEU A 14 2.70 20.13 -30.66
CA LEU A 14 1.69 21.18 -30.69
C LEU A 14 2.37 22.53 -30.87
N VAL A 15 1.95 23.30 -31.88
CA VAL A 15 2.48 24.65 -32.15
C VAL A 15 1.52 25.76 -31.72
N ASP A 16 0.31 25.37 -31.30
CA ASP A 16 -0.75 26.22 -30.78
C ASP A 16 -1.68 25.36 -29.91
N ASP A 17 -2.53 26.00 -29.12
CA ASP A 17 -3.62 25.33 -28.42
C ASP A 17 -4.61 24.72 -29.43
N PHE A 18 -5.21 23.58 -29.08
CA PHE A 18 -6.15 22.88 -29.94
C PHE A 18 -7.47 22.59 -29.23
N GLU A 19 -8.58 22.88 -29.90
CA GLU A 19 -9.92 22.47 -29.48
C GLU A 19 -10.52 21.56 -30.55
N SER A 20 -11.12 20.44 -30.13
CA SER A 20 -11.81 19.54 -31.05
C SER A 20 -13.01 20.27 -31.71
N PRO A 21 -13.21 20.11 -33.03
CA PRO A 21 -14.25 20.86 -33.73
C PRO A 21 -15.64 20.28 -33.43
N ASP A 22 -16.69 21.06 -33.69
CA ASP A 22 -18.08 20.63 -33.53
C ASP A 22 -18.42 19.38 -34.39
N ARG A 23 -17.70 19.22 -35.50
CA ARG A 23 -17.78 18.11 -36.46
C ARG A 23 -16.43 17.39 -36.55
N PRO A 24 -16.15 16.39 -35.69
CA PRO A 24 -14.82 15.78 -35.55
C PRO A 24 -14.26 15.08 -36.80
N MET A 25 -15.12 14.67 -37.74
CA MET A 25 -14.71 14.00 -38.98
C MET A 25 -14.50 14.94 -40.17
N GLU A 26 -14.92 16.20 -40.07
CA GLU A 26 -14.84 17.14 -41.19
C GLU A 26 -13.38 17.38 -41.58
N GLY A 27 -13.05 17.18 -42.86
CA GLY A 27 -11.70 17.35 -43.39
C GLY A 27 -10.73 16.18 -43.11
N LEU A 28 -11.15 15.09 -42.47
CA LEU A 28 -10.30 13.92 -42.28
C LEU A 28 -10.26 13.03 -43.53
N PRO A 29 -9.07 12.66 -44.04
CA PRO A 29 -8.95 11.79 -45.20
C PRO A 29 -9.43 10.38 -44.88
N GLY A 30 -10.24 9.80 -45.78
CA GLY A 30 -10.80 8.46 -45.59
C GLY A 30 -11.91 8.38 -44.53
N ALA A 31 -12.46 9.51 -44.08
CA ALA A 31 -13.65 9.54 -43.22
C ALA A 31 -14.90 9.07 -43.97
N GLY A 32 -15.75 8.30 -43.29
CA GLY A 32 -16.99 7.80 -43.87
C GLY A 32 -17.86 7.03 -42.89
N THR A 33 -18.89 6.37 -43.42
CA THR A 33 -19.90 5.64 -42.64
C THR A 33 -19.76 4.12 -42.75
N SER A 34 -18.60 3.63 -43.19
CA SER A 34 -18.35 2.20 -43.43
C SER A 34 -17.21 1.69 -42.55
N THR A 35 -17.20 0.41 -42.23
CA THR A 35 -16.11 -0.22 -41.47
C THR A 35 -14.77 -0.23 -42.21
N SER A 36 -14.78 -0.05 -43.54
CA SER A 36 -13.58 0.14 -44.37
C SER A 36 -13.05 1.58 -44.40
N SER A 37 -13.78 2.53 -43.83
CA SER A 37 -13.32 3.92 -43.72
C SER A 37 -12.21 4.03 -42.67
N HIS A 38 -11.22 4.88 -42.93
CA HIS A 38 -10.10 5.10 -42.00
C HIS A 38 -10.53 5.84 -40.73
N PHE A 39 -11.55 6.68 -40.83
CA PHE A 39 -12.18 7.36 -39.70
C PHE A 39 -13.69 7.17 -39.73
N THR A 40 -14.25 6.86 -38.56
CA THR A 40 -15.70 6.71 -38.37
C THR A 40 -16.13 7.37 -37.07
N LEU A 41 -17.38 7.83 -36.99
CA LEU A 41 -17.91 8.54 -35.83
C LEU A 41 -19.13 7.82 -35.26
N ARG A 42 -19.19 7.63 -33.95
CA ARG A 42 -20.28 6.92 -33.25
C ARG A 42 -20.57 7.54 -31.88
N ASP A 43 -21.77 7.33 -31.34
CA ASP A 43 -22.15 7.66 -29.95
C ASP A 43 -22.18 6.41 -29.05
N TRP A 44 -22.69 6.58 -27.82
CA TRP A 44 -22.89 5.52 -26.82
C TRP A 44 -23.87 4.42 -27.24
N GLY A 45 -24.81 4.69 -28.16
CA GLY A 45 -25.89 3.76 -28.54
C GLY A 45 -25.46 2.58 -29.40
N GLY A 46 -24.24 2.59 -29.93
CA GLY A 46 -23.62 1.49 -30.67
C GLY A 46 -24.07 1.36 -32.13
N LEU A 47 -23.12 0.86 -32.95
CA LEU A 47 -23.16 0.47 -34.37
C LEU A 47 -23.54 1.53 -35.43
N TRP A 48 -24.26 2.59 -35.10
CA TRP A 48 -24.66 3.59 -36.09
C TRP A 48 -23.51 4.57 -36.37
N MET A 49 -22.92 4.43 -37.55
CA MET A 49 -21.81 5.28 -38.00
C MET A 49 -22.39 6.56 -38.60
N HIS A 50 -21.97 7.71 -38.07
CA HIS A 50 -22.46 9.01 -38.52
C HIS A 50 -21.65 9.56 -39.69
N PRO A 51 -22.29 10.29 -40.63
CA PRO A 51 -21.59 11.01 -41.69
C PRO A 51 -20.56 12.04 -41.19
N ALA A 52 -19.63 12.44 -42.08
CA ALA A 52 -18.52 13.34 -41.73
C ALA A 52 -18.94 14.75 -41.29
N ASN A 53 -20.12 15.19 -41.69
CA ASN A 53 -20.65 16.52 -41.38
C ASN A 53 -21.61 16.54 -40.17
N THR A 54 -21.71 15.43 -39.42
CA THR A 54 -22.55 15.36 -38.21
C THR A 54 -21.93 16.14 -37.06
N VAL A 55 -22.73 16.99 -36.41
CA VAL A 55 -22.38 17.66 -35.16
C VAL A 55 -22.62 16.68 -34.02
N MET A 56 -21.56 16.35 -33.27
CA MET A 56 -21.61 15.39 -32.15
C MET A 56 -20.81 15.87 -30.94
N ASN A 57 -19.98 16.89 -31.13
CA ASN A 57 -19.12 17.40 -30.08
C ASN A 57 -19.85 18.47 -29.25
N GLU A 58 -20.81 18.02 -28.45
CA GLU A 58 -21.72 18.87 -27.67
C GLU A 58 -21.44 18.77 -26.17
N SER A 59 -21.75 19.84 -25.41
CA SER A 59 -21.51 19.88 -23.96
C SER A 59 -22.33 18.81 -23.25
N GLY A 60 -21.69 17.99 -22.41
CA GLY A 60 -22.29 16.80 -21.81
C GLY A 60 -22.54 15.64 -22.80
N GLY A 61 -22.07 15.73 -24.05
CA GLY A 61 -22.23 14.71 -25.08
C GLY A 61 -21.12 13.66 -25.12
N VAL A 62 -21.21 12.76 -26.10
CA VAL A 62 -20.21 11.73 -26.41
C VAL A 62 -20.01 11.61 -27.92
N ALA A 63 -18.75 11.60 -28.34
CA ALA A 63 -18.36 11.40 -29.73
C ALA A 63 -17.12 10.51 -29.81
N TYR A 64 -17.27 9.28 -30.29
CA TYR A 64 -16.16 8.36 -30.48
C TYR A 64 -15.63 8.47 -31.91
N LEU A 65 -14.43 9.01 -32.06
CA LEU A 65 -13.72 9.07 -33.34
C LEU A 65 -12.87 7.83 -33.48
N ASP A 66 -13.40 6.84 -34.18
CA ASP A 66 -12.72 5.58 -34.47
C ASP A 66 -11.64 5.78 -35.52
N ASN A 67 -10.42 5.42 -35.18
CA ASN A 67 -9.31 5.24 -36.12
C ASN A 67 -9.23 3.76 -36.51
N ARG A 68 -9.31 3.50 -37.82
CA ARG A 68 -9.32 2.16 -38.40
C ARG A 68 -8.28 1.96 -39.51
N ARG A 69 -7.47 2.98 -39.80
CA ARG A 69 -6.45 2.89 -40.86
C ARG A 69 -5.49 1.73 -40.55
N PRO A 70 -5.31 0.76 -41.48
CA PRO A 70 -4.48 -0.41 -41.22
C PRO A 70 -3.01 -0.11 -40.95
N ASP A 71 -2.38 -0.93 -40.10
CA ASP A 71 -0.93 -1.04 -39.94
C ASP A 71 -0.21 0.29 -39.62
N ILE A 72 -0.69 1.00 -38.58
CA ILE A 72 -0.16 2.33 -38.21
C ILE A 72 0.36 2.44 -36.77
N SER A 73 0.19 1.41 -35.94
CA SER A 73 0.71 1.39 -34.58
C SER A 73 2.24 1.51 -34.57
N ARG A 74 2.73 2.21 -33.56
CA ARG A 74 4.14 2.57 -33.38
C ARG A 74 4.33 3.24 -32.02
N THR A 75 5.59 3.52 -31.70
CA THR A 75 5.94 4.52 -30.70
C THR A 75 5.65 5.92 -31.23
N LEU A 76 4.74 6.64 -30.57
CA LEU A 76 4.28 7.97 -30.95
C LEU A 76 4.31 8.91 -29.74
N ILE A 77 4.98 10.05 -29.88
CA ILE A 77 5.01 11.13 -28.88
C ILE A 77 4.10 12.26 -29.36
N ILE A 78 3.24 12.75 -28.47
CA ILE A 78 2.44 13.97 -28.64
C ILE A 78 2.88 14.94 -27.54
N ASP A 79 3.51 16.04 -27.92
CA ASP A 79 4.18 16.96 -27.01
C ASP A 79 3.52 18.35 -27.05
N GLY A 80 3.00 18.79 -25.90
CA GLY A 80 2.47 20.13 -25.70
C GLY A 80 3.54 21.19 -25.42
N GLN A 81 4.82 20.79 -25.36
CA GLN A 81 5.99 21.62 -25.12
C GLN A 81 5.96 22.40 -23.79
N GLY A 82 5.08 22.02 -22.87
CA GLY A 82 4.81 22.74 -21.62
C GLY A 82 4.13 24.10 -21.83
N LYS A 83 3.58 24.33 -23.03
CA LYS A 83 3.01 25.62 -23.45
C LYS A 83 1.58 25.52 -23.95
N HIS A 84 1.22 24.36 -24.48
CA HIS A 84 -0.01 24.17 -25.22
C HIS A 84 -0.94 23.20 -24.53
N LYS A 85 -2.24 23.45 -24.68
CA LYS A 85 -3.31 22.60 -24.18
C LYS A 85 -4.17 22.04 -25.31
N ILE A 86 -4.81 20.93 -25.02
CA ILE A 86 -5.82 20.32 -25.89
C ILE A 86 -7.14 20.22 -25.14
N ASP A 87 -8.22 20.75 -25.70
CA ASP A 87 -9.58 20.43 -25.28
C ASP A 87 -10.22 19.44 -26.26
N PHE A 88 -10.40 18.20 -25.80
CA PHE A 88 -11.09 17.15 -26.54
C PHE A 88 -12.61 17.29 -26.49
N ARG A 89 -13.17 18.09 -25.57
CA ARG A 89 -14.61 18.27 -25.40
C ARG A 89 -15.31 16.90 -25.31
N ALA A 90 -16.36 16.62 -26.05
CA ALA A 90 -17.04 15.32 -26.04
C ALA A 90 -16.33 14.23 -26.87
N VAL A 91 -15.23 14.54 -27.55
CA VAL A 91 -14.52 13.61 -28.44
C VAL A 91 -13.60 12.67 -27.66
N SER A 92 -13.66 11.39 -27.98
CA SER A 92 -12.68 10.38 -27.57
C SER A 92 -12.11 9.71 -28.81
N VAL A 93 -10.77 9.67 -28.91
CA VAL A 93 -10.06 9.01 -30.01
C VAL A 93 -9.92 7.53 -29.69
N CYS A 94 -10.43 6.71 -30.59
CA CYS A 94 -10.51 5.26 -30.41
C CYS A 94 -9.59 4.55 -31.40
N PHE A 95 -8.87 3.52 -30.98
CA PHE A 95 -8.04 2.69 -31.86
C PHE A 95 -8.65 1.30 -32.00
N TRP A 96 -8.86 0.87 -33.24
CA TRP A 96 -9.32 -0.48 -33.57
C TRP A 96 -8.15 -1.42 -33.84
N SER A 97 -8.32 -2.73 -33.62
CA SER A 97 -7.27 -3.73 -33.89
C SER A 97 -6.70 -3.66 -35.30
N SER A 98 -7.48 -3.22 -36.29
CA SER A 98 -6.95 -3.01 -37.65
C SER A 98 -5.78 -2.03 -37.67
N THR A 99 -5.69 -1.10 -36.72
CA THR A 99 -4.58 -0.13 -36.65
C THR A 99 -3.25 -0.74 -36.18
N ILE A 100 -3.26 -1.95 -35.63
CA ILE A 100 -2.05 -2.65 -35.24
C ILE A 100 -1.28 -3.08 -36.49
N ASN A 101 0.03 -2.87 -36.49
CA ASN A 101 0.96 -3.38 -37.47
C ASN A 101 1.32 -4.82 -37.08
N ASP A 102 0.46 -5.75 -37.50
CA ASP A 102 0.58 -7.17 -37.22
C ASP A 102 1.77 -7.80 -37.94
N GLU A 103 2.14 -7.28 -39.12
CA GLU A 103 3.26 -7.81 -39.92
C GLU A 103 4.60 -7.68 -39.18
N GLU A 104 4.80 -6.54 -38.49
CA GLU A 104 6.02 -6.28 -37.73
C GLU A 104 5.85 -6.52 -36.22
N ASN A 105 4.65 -6.94 -35.77
CA ASN A 105 4.30 -7.15 -34.37
C ASN A 105 4.60 -5.91 -33.49
N ILE A 106 4.22 -4.73 -33.97
CA ILE A 106 4.44 -3.45 -33.29
C ILE A 106 3.15 -3.01 -32.61
N PRO A 107 3.04 -2.99 -31.28
CA PRO A 107 1.85 -2.51 -30.60
C PRO A 107 1.79 -0.98 -30.57
N TRP A 108 0.65 -0.42 -30.13
CA TRP A 108 0.57 1.00 -29.82
C TRP A 108 1.39 1.34 -28.58
N ASP A 109 2.24 2.34 -28.71
CA ASP A 109 3.00 2.94 -27.63
C ASP A 109 2.88 4.45 -27.76
N ILE A 110 1.94 5.07 -27.04
CA ILE A 110 1.66 6.50 -27.16
C ILE A 110 2.13 7.21 -25.89
N THR A 111 2.92 8.27 -26.06
CA THR A 111 3.31 9.18 -25.00
C THR A 111 2.62 10.53 -25.18
N LEU A 112 1.85 10.96 -24.18
CA LEU A 112 1.40 12.34 -24.02
C LEU A 112 2.34 13.04 -23.06
N GLN A 113 2.96 14.15 -23.49
CA GLN A 113 3.92 14.85 -22.65
C GLN A 113 3.80 16.36 -22.66
N ASN A 114 4.13 16.96 -21.50
CA ASN A 114 4.20 18.40 -21.27
C ASN A 114 2.96 19.13 -21.78
N ILE A 115 1.78 18.64 -21.39
CA ILE A 115 0.51 19.02 -22.00
C ILE A 115 -0.60 19.10 -20.96
N GLU A 116 -1.44 20.12 -21.09
CA GLU A 116 -2.70 20.21 -20.36
C GLU A 116 -3.85 19.71 -21.25
N ILE A 117 -4.73 18.88 -20.68
CA ILE A 117 -5.78 18.19 -21.40
C ILE A 117 -7.13 18.45 -20.75
N TYR A 118 -8.12 18.78 -21.56
CA TYR A 118 -9.52 18.85 -21.16
C TYR A 118 -10.33 17.78 -21.88
N SER A 119 -11.24 17.10 -21.18
CA SER A 119 -12.07 16.03 -21.78
C SER A 119 -13.42 15.88 -21.09
N GLY A 120 -14.50 15.92 -21.86
CA GLY A 120 -15.88 15.72 -21.39
C GLY A 120 -16.44 14.31 -21.60
N ASN A 121 -15.86 13.52 -22.50
CA ASN A 121 -16.32 12.17 -22.83
C ASN A 121 -16.19 11.19 -21.64
N TYR A 122 -17.02 10.14 -21.59
CA TYR A 122 -16.90 9.04 -20.63
C TYR A 122 -15.50 8.44 -20.55
N PHE A 123 -14.92 8.03 -21.68
CA PHE A 123 -13.75 7.16 -21.75
C PHE A 123 -12.43 7.89 -21.95
N GLY A 124 -12.44 9.20 -21.66
CA GLY A 124 -11.28 10.05 -21.78
C GLY A 124 -10.90 10.44 -23.22
N PRO A 125 -9.82 11.20 -23.37
CA PRO A 125 -9.43 11.83 -24.64
C PRO A 125 -8.94 10.81 -25.69
N ILE A 126 -8.24 9.76 -25.25
CA ILE A 126 -7.68 8.70 -26.08
C ILE A 126 -7.87 7.38 -25.33
N GLN A 127 -8.42 6.37 -26.01
CA GLN A 127 -8.71 5.07 -25.40
C GLN A 127 -8.26 3.89 -26.26
N TYR A 128 -8.03 2.75 -25.59
CA TYR A 128 -7.66 1.47 -26.20
C TYR A 128 -8.74 0.41 -26.10
N ASN A 129 -9.91 0.73 -25.52
CA ASN A 129 -10.99 -0.23 -25.33
C ASN A 129 -11.54 -0.87 -26.62
N ASP A 130 -11.34 -0.26 -27.79
CA ASP A 130 -11.77 -0.83 -29.09
C ASP A 130 -10.70 -1.68 -29.79
N LEU A 131 -9.51 -1.81 -29.20
CA LEU A 131 -8.56 -2.86 -29.54
C LEU A 131 -9.07 -4.19 -28.95
N ASP A 132 -8.77 -5.31 -29.57
CA ASP A 132 -9.04 -6.61 -28.95
C ASP A 132 -8.19 -6.83 -27.68
N ASP A 133 -8.58 -7.79 -26.85
CA ASP A 133 -7.93 -8.02 -25.56
C ASP A 133 -6.42 -8.32 -25.68
N ALA A 134 -5.98 -8.93 -26.79
CA ALA A 134 -4.57 -9.30 -26.98
C ALA A 134 -3.74 -8.07 -27.37
N ASP A 135 -4.25 -7.25 -28.28
CA ASP A 135 -3.65 -6.00 -28.69
C ASP A 135 -3.58 -4.99 -27.54
N GLN A 136 -4.65 -4.90 -26.74
CA GLN A 136 -4.66 -4.06 -25.55
C GLN A 136 -3.55 -4.46 -24.57
N ARG A 137 -3.33 -5.76 -24.32
CA ARG A 137 -2.28 -6.23 -23.40
C ARG A 137 -0.88 -5.83 -23.83
N ASN A 138 -0.66 -5.65 -25.13
CA ASN A 138 0.63 -5.24 -25.68
C ASN A 138 0.75 -3.71 -25.79
N ALA A 139 -0.36 -2.98 -25.71
CA ALA A 139 -0.39 -1.53 -25.87
C ALA A 139 -0.05 -0.79 -24.57
N THR A 140 0.65 0.34 -24.71
CA THR A 140 1.05 1.19 -23.58
C THR A 140 0.71 2.66 -23.83
N MET A 141 0.10 3.30 -22.84
CA MET A 141 -0.11 4.75 -22.79
C MET A 141 0.81 5.37 -21.73
N ARG A 142 1.57 6.39 -22.08
CA ARG A 142 2.51 7.08 -21.19
C ARG A 142 2.10 8.53 -21.00
N TYR A 143 2.16 8.99 -19.76
CA TYR A 143 1.88 10.37 -19.37
C TYR A 143 3.13 10.96 -18.69
N HIS A 144 3.69 12.01 -19.27
CA HIS A 144 4.85 12.72 -18.73
C HIS A 144 4.55 14.22 -18.57
N ASN A 145 4.49 14.74 -17.35
CA ASN A 145 4.09 16.15 -17.13
C ASN A 145 2.72 16.48 -17.76
N VAL A 146 1.68 15.74 -17.36
CA VAL A 146 0.32 15.87 -17.90
C VAL A 146 -0.64 16.31 -16.82
N THR A 147 -1.41 17.37 -17.09
CA THR A 147 -2.55 17.76 -16.25
C THR A 147 -3.82 17.55 -17.05
N GLN A 148 -4.76 16.78 -16.51
CA GLN A 148 -6.08 16.60 -17.10
C GLN A 148 -7.18 17.09 -16.18
N VAL A 149 -8.12 17.85 -16.74
CA VAL A 149 -9.35 18.29 -16.10
C VAL A 149 -10.52 17.83 -16.95
N GLY A 150 -11.46 17.08 -16.39
CA GLY A 150 -12.52 16.53 -17.22
C GLY A 150 -13.22 15.33 -16.62
N ASN A 151 -13.44 14.30 -17.41
CA ASN A 151 -13.94 13.01 -16.92
C ASN A 151 -12.76 12.05 -16.71
N GLN A 152 -12.83 10.81 -17.23
CA GLN A 152 -11.74 9.83 -17.22
C GLN A 152 -10.51 10.32 -18.02
N LEU A 153 -9.31 9.90 -17.60
CA LEU A 153 -8.07 10.14 -18.35
C LEU A 153 -7.75 8.98 -19.31
N PHE A 154 -8.00 7.73 -18.89
CA PHE A 154 -7.68 6.57 -19.71
C PHE A 154 -8.61 5.38 -19.50
N HIS A 155 -9.04 4.80 -20.63
CA HIS A 155 -9.91 3.62 -20.73
C HIS A 155 -9.25 2.57 -21.63
N GLY A 156 -8.65 1.55 -21.01
CA GLY A 156 -7.92 0.49 -21.70
C GLY A 156 -7.75 -0.70 -20.76
N PHE A 157 -8.78 -1.54 -20.66
CA PHE A 157 -8.94 -2.57 -19.62
C PHE A 157 -7.78 -3.54 -19.42
N HIS A 158 -7.02 -3.80 -20.48
CA HIS A 158 -5.89 -4.71 -20.44
C HIS A 158 -4.55 -4.01 -20.68
N ALA A 159 -4.57 -2.71 -21.02
CA ALA A 159 -3.41 -1.94 -21.38
C ALA A 159 -2.60 -1.49 -20.17
N THR A 160 -1.36 -1.13 -20.44
CA THR A 160 -0.46 -0.53 -19.46
C THR A 160 -0.56 0.99 -19.54
N ALA A 161 -0.69 1.64 -18.38
CA ALA A 161 -0.50 3.08 -18.25
C ALA A 161 0.77 3.36 -17.42
N SER A 162 1.60 4.30 -17.85
CA SER A 162 2.83 4.71 -17.14
C SER A 162 2.84 6.22 -16.89
N LEU A 163 3.08 6.65 -15.65
CA LEU A 163 2.99 8.04 -15.19
C LEU A 163 4.37 8.52 -14.73
N SER A 164 4.81 9.68 -15.19
CA SER A 164 6.13 10.23 -14.86
C SER A 164 6.13 11.76 -14.77
N GLY A 165 7.11 12.32 -14.06
CA GLY A 165 7.13 13.76 -13.77
C GLY A 165 5.91 14.15 -12.93
N HIS A 166 5.22 15.24 -13.29
CA HIS A 166 3.97 15.62 -12.64
C HIS A 166 2.74 15.15 -13.43
N VAL A 167 1.92 14.26 -12.88
CA VAL A 167 0.66 13.84 -13.53
C VAL A 167 -0.53 14.12 -12.64
N SER A 168 -1.53 14.82 -13.16
CA SER A 168 -2.79 15.04 -12.47
C SER A 168 -4.00 14.71 -13.35
N SER A 169 -5.03 14.11 -12.76
CA SER A 169 -6.32 13.86 -13.40
C SER A 169 -7.43 14.18 -12.41
N ILE A 170 -8.18 15.24 -12.70
CA ILE A 170 -9.20 15.78 -11.80
C ILE A 170 -10.55 15.74 -12.52
N GLN A 171 -11.46 14.95 -11.99
CA GLN A 171 -12.83 14.95 -12.47
C GLN A 171 -13.53 16.26 -12.07
N MET A 172 -14.03 17.02 -13.04
CA MET A 172 -14.63 18.33 -12.81
C MET A 172 -15.84 18.56 -13.72
N SER A 173 -16.98 18.90 -13.14
CA SER A 173 -18.22 19.21 -13.88
C SER A 173 -18.90 20.46 -13.32
N PRO A 174 -19.08 21.53 -14.13
CA PRO A 174 -18.43 21.77 -15.42
C PRO A 174 -16.96 22.18 -15.26
N TYR A 175 -16.19 22.14 -16.36
CA TYR A 175 -14.86 22.77 -16.46
C TYR A 175 -14.87 23.96 -17.44
N ASP A 176 -13.85 24.83 -17.40
CA ASP A 176 -13.58 25.84 -18.43
C ASP A 176 -12.14 25.68 -18.94
N ALA A 177 -11.99 25.34 -20.21
CA ALA A 177 -10.69 25.14 -20.84
C ALA A 177 -10.02 26.46 -21.28
N GLY A 178 -10.68 27.61 -21.12
CA GLY A 178 -10.13 28.93 -21.44
C GLY A 178 -10.08 29.25 -22.94
N PHE A 179 -10.90 28.59 -23.76
CA PHE A 179 -11.07 28.87 -25.20
C PHE A 179 -12.18 29.90 -25.49
N GLY A 180 -12.81 30.49 -24.46
CA GLY A 180 -13.87 31.50 -24.61
C GLY A 180 -15.28 30.95 -24.84
N ARG A 181 -15.48 29.63 -24.74
CA ARG A 181 -16.81 28.98 -24.79
C ARG A 181 -17.55 28.98 -23.44
N GLY A 182 -16.83 29.22 -22.34
CA GLY A 182 -17.35 29.11 -20.99
C GLY A 182 -17.46 27.65 -20.53
N ASN A 183 -18.33 27.41 -19.54
CA ASN A 183 -18.46 26.14 -18.86
C ASN A 183 -18.87 24.98 -19.79
N TRP A 184 -18.07 23.91 -19.77
CA TRP A 184 -18.30 22.65 -20.47
C TRP A 184 -18.67 21.55 -19.47
N ASN A 185 -19.82 20.91 -19.68
CA ASN A 185 -20.23 19.77 -18.85
C ASN A 185 -19.51 18.51 -19.32
N ILE A 186 -19.01 17.73 -18.37
CA ILE A 186 -18.63 16.34 -18.64
C ILE A 186 -19.90 15.49 -18.76
N HIS A 187 -19.80 14.36 -19.43
CA HIS A 187 -20.94 13.52 -19.73
C HIS A 187 -21.52 12.83 -18.47
N GLY A 188 -20.65 12.37 -17.56
CA GLY A 188 -21.01 11.63 -16.36
C GLY A 188 -20.16 12.02 -15.16
N LEU A 189 -20.58 11.63 -13.96
CA LEU A 189 -19.84 11.84 -12.71
C LEU A 189 -19.29 10.53 -12.14
N THR A 190 -19.45 9.43 -12.89
CA THR A 190 -19.36 8.06 -12.37
C THR A 190 -18.13 7.32 -12.84
N GLU A 191 -17.21 8.01 -13.54
CA GLU A 191 -16.08 7.39 -14.20
C GLU A 191 -14.81 7.50 -13.34
N ALA A 192 -14.01 6.44 -13.36
CA ALA A 192 -12.69 6.40 -12.74
C ALA A 192 -11.71 7.29 -13.54
N ASN A 193 -10.58 7.67 -12.92
CA ASN A 193 -9.49 8.31 -13.68
C ASN A 193 -8.87 7.30 -14.67
N PHE A 194 -8.72 6.05 -14.21
CA PHE A 194 -8.10 4.96 -14.95
C PHE A 194 -8.94 3.69 -14.88
N GLU A 195 -9.25 3.12 -16.03
CA GLU A 195 -9.60 1.71 -16.17
C GLU A 195 -8.50 1.03 -16.99
N VAL A 196 -7.71 0.17 -16.33
CA VAL A 196 -6.40 -0.28 -16.83
C VAL A 196 -6.12 -1.74 -16.52
N GLY A 197 -5.19 -2.33 -17.27
CA GLY A 197 -4.65 -3.65 -16.94
C GLY A 197 -3.48 -3.58 -15.96
N TYR A 198 -2.61 -2.58 -16.15
CA TYR A 198 -1.39 -2.36 -15.37
C TYR A 198 -1.15 -0.86 -15.22
N LEU A 199 -0.67 -0.44 -14.05
CA LEU A 199 -0.34 0.95 -13.78
C LEU A 199 1.04 1.07 -13.16
N GLU A 200 1.86 1.93 -13.74
CA GLU A 200 3.20 2.26 -13.26
C GLU A 200 3.29 3.75 -12.96
N VAL A 201 3.73 4.10 -11.76
CA VAL A 201 4.18 5.45 -11.42
C VAL A 201 5.69 5.38 -11.32
N LEU A 202 6.41 6.12 -12.16
CA LEU A 202 7.87 6.06 -12.21
C LEU A 202 8.50 6.75 -11.00
N GLU A 203 9.79 6.47 -10.79
CA GLU A 203 10.61 7.05 -9.72
C GLU A 203 10.50 8.59 -9.68
N GLY A 204 10.35 9.14 -8.47
CA GLY A 204 10.26 10.58 -8.21
C GLY A 204 9.03 11.28 -8.81
N ALA A 205 8.09 10.55 -9.40
CA ALA A 205 6.89 11.13 -10.00
C ALA A 205 5.93 11.67 -8.92
N LYS A 206 5.19 12.72 -9.27
CA LYS A 206 4.15 13.34 -8.43
C LYS A 206 2.79 13.17 -9.08
N VAL A 207 1.94 12.33 -8.51
CA VAL A 207 0.65 11.95 -9.09
C VAL A 207 -0.51 12.40 -8.20
N HIS A 208 -1.49 13.07 -8.80
CA HIS A 208 -2.71 13.50 -8.11
C HIS A 208 -3.96 13.07 -8.88
N LEU A 209 -4.75 12.17 -8.29
CA LEU A 209 -5.98 11.64 -8.88
C LEU A 209 -7.18 12.05 -8.02
N SER A 210 -8.21 12.60 -8.65
CA SER A 210 -9.43 13.02 -7.96
C SER A 210 -10.66 12.69 -8.80
N THR A 211 -11.66 12.06 -8.18
CA THR A 211 -12.98 11.84 -8.77
C THR A 211 -14.11 12.39 -7.89
N ILE A 212 -15.31 12.49 -8.47
CA ILE A 212 -16.54 12.91 -7.82
C ILE A 212 -17.27 11.66 -7.30
N ASN A 213 -18.07 10.98 -8.12
CA ASN A 213 -18.90 9.87 -7.64
C ASN A 213 -18.32 8.48 -7.94
N ALA A 214 -17.14 8.37 -8.54
CA ALA A 214 -16.48 7.10 -8.85
C ALA A 214 -15.40 6.72 -7.83
N GLY A 215 -14.73 5.59 -8.06
CA GLY A 215 -13.36 5.38 -7.57
C GLY A 215 -12.33 6.06 -8.47
N ASN A 216 -11.03 5.71 -8.37
CA ASN A 216 -9.99 6.35 -9.19
C ASN A 216 -9.30 5.39 -10.15
N ILE A 217 -8.93 4.20 -9.67
CA ILE A 217 -8.21 3.20 -10.47
C ILE A 217 -8.94 1.87 -10.42
N TRP A 218 -9.39 1.39 -11.59
CA TRP A 218 -10.07 0.12 -11.73
C TRP A 218 -9.28 -0.86 -12.61
N PHE A 219 -8.80 -1.93 -11.98
CA PHE A 219 -8.24 -3.08 -12.68
C PHE A 219 -9.33 -4.11 -12.94
N ARG A 220 -10.13 -3.85 -13.98
CA ARG A 220 -11.40 -4.55 -14.19
C ARG A 220 -11.25 -5.93 -14.83
N TYR A 221 -10.35 -6.12 -15.79
CA TYR A 221 -10.28 -7.36 -16.59
C TYR A 221 -8.90 -8.03 -16.67
N SER A 222 -7.82 -7.35 -16.27
CA SER A 222 -6.50 -8.00 -16.19
C SER A 222 -6.52 -9.13 -15.17
N SER A 223 -5.95 -10.29 -15.51
CA SER A 223 -5.91 -11.48 -14.64
C SER A 223 -4.90 -11.36 -13.49
N ASN A 224 -3.89 -10.53 -13.66
CA ASN A 224 -2.76 -10.37 -12.76
C ASN A 224 -2.33 -8.89 -12.65
N PRO A 225 -3.26 -7.95 -12.38
CA PRO A 225 -2.96 -6.53 -12.41
C PRO A 225 -1.88 -6.15 -11.40
N THR A 226 -1.02 -5.24 -11.83
CA THR A 226 0.00 -4.64 -10.97
C THR A 226 -0.21 -3.14 -10.90
N PHE A 227 -0.11 -2.61 -9.69
CA PHE A 227 0.08 -1.18 -9.47
C PHE A 227 1.44 -1.00 -8.79
N THR A 228 2.40 -0.47 -9.53
CA THR A 228 3.76 -0.23 -9.04
C THR A 228 3.98 1.27 -8.92
N ILE A 229 4.34 1.71 -7.72
CA ILE A 229 4.80 3.06 -7.45
C ILE A 229 6.31 2.98 -7.27
N GLY A 230 7.05 3.72 -8.09
CA GLY A 230 8.52 3.77 -8.07
C GLY A 230 9.05 4.47 -6.83
N ASP A 231 10.36 4.37 -6.63
CA ASP A 231 11.04 4.95 -5.47
C ASP A 231 10.87 6.48 -5.42
N ASP A 232 10.81 7.04 -4.23
CA ASP A 232 10.65 8.48 -3.93
C ASP A 232 9.46 9.17 -4.62
N ALA A 233 8.49 8.41 -5.15
CA ALA A 233 7.30 8.96 -5.79
C ALA A 233 6.24 9.40 -4.74
N GLU A 234 5.45 10.42 -5.10
CA GLU A 234 4.36 10.94 -4.28
C GLU A 234 3.04 10.74 -5.01
N VAL A 235 2.14 9.91 -4.48
CA VAL A 235 0.84 9.62 -5.07
C VAL A 235 -0.27 9.98 -4.10
N THR A 236 -1.22 10.82 -4.55
CA THR A 236 -2.42 11.19 -3.78
C THR A 236 -3.66 10.86 -4.58
N ILE A 237 -4.59 10.13 -3.95
CA ILE A 237 -5.82 9.65 -4.59
C ILE A 237 -7.03 10.03 -3.71
N ILE A 238 -7.98 10.77 -4.28
CA ILE A 238 -9.12 11.35 -3.56
C ILE A 238 -10.44 11.03 -4.28
N VAL A 239 -11.48 10.75 -3.50
CA VAL A 239 -12.87 10.70 -3.98
C VAL A 239 -13.73 11.68 -3.19
N ASN A 240 -14.39 12.62 -3.87
CA ASN A 240 -15.06 13.77 -3.22
C ASN A 240 -16.59 13.66 -3.09
N GLY A 241 -17.25 12.80 -3.87
CA GLY A 241 -18.71 12.69 -3.95
C GLY A 241 -19.33 11.62 -3.05
N THR A 242 -20.63 11.34 -3.26
CA THR A 242 -21.43 10.41 -2.45
C THR A 242 -22.02 9.24 -3.23
N GLY A 243 -22.06 9.32 -4.57
CA GLY A 243 -22.46 8.21 -5.43
C GLY A 243 -21.41 7.10 -5.44
N GLN A 244 -21.75 5.93 -5.99
CA GLN A 244 -20.83 4.78 -6.05
C GLN A 244 -19.89 4.83 -7.26
N GLY A 245 -20.45 4.95 -8.48
CA GLY A 245 -19.74 4.96 -9.75
C GLY A 245 -18.89 3.70 -10.01
N GLU A 246 -17.95 3.84 -10.95
CA GLU A 246 -16.93 2.86 -11.31
C GLU A 246 -15.98 2.56 -10.16
N ALA A 247 -15.23 1.45 -10.28
CA ALA A 247 -14.41 0.89 -9.20
C ALA A 247 -15.18 0.71 -7.87
N TRP A 248 -16.52 0.66 -7.92
CA TRP A 248 -17.40 0.62 -6.76
C TRP A 248 -17.11 1.72 -5.72
N GLY A 249 -16.58 2.87 -6.15
CA GLY A 249 -16.24 3.99 -5.30
C GLY A 249 -14.93 3.85 -4.52
N ALA A 250 -14.13 2.80 -4.78
CA ALA A 250 -12.83 2.59 -4.15
C ALA A 250 -11.75 3.51 -4.73
N ASN A 251 -10.78 3.98 -3.94
CA ASN A 251 -9.61 4.64 -4.56
C ASN A 251 -8.92 3.67 -5.53
N ILE A 252 -8.73 2.42 -5.11
CA ILE A 252 -8.09 1.37 -5.90
C ILE A 252 -8.94 0.09 -5.84
N PHE A 253 -9.34 -0.43 -7.00
CA PHE A 253 -10.09 -1.67 -7.12
C PHE A 253 -9.37 -2.66 -8.03
N PHE A 254 -8.95 -3.80 -7.47
CA PHE A 254 -8.48 -4.96 -8.22
C PHE A 254 -9.55 -6.04 -8.27
N ARG A 255 -9.90 -6.48 -9.49
CA ARG A 255 -10.85 -7.58 -9.68
C ARG A 255 -10.20 -8.96 -9.62
N TYR A 256 -8.90 -9.08 -9.84
CA TYR A 256 -8.18 -10.35 -9.93
C TYR A 256 -6.94 -10.41 -9.04
N ASN A 257 -6.12 -11.46 -9.23
CA ASN A 257 -4.89 -11.64 -8.46
C ASN A 257 -4.01 -10.40 -8.60
N SER A 258 -3.67 -9.74 -7.51
CA SER A 258 -3.14 -8.38 -7.61
C SER A 258 -1.89 -8.17 -6.79
N ASN A 259 -1.04 -7.28 -7.29
CA ASN A 259 0.13 -6.78 -6.58
C ASN A 259 0.09 -5.25 -6.56
N LEU A 260 0.07 -4.69 -5.35
CA LEU A 260 0.35 -3.27 -5.10
C LEU A 260 1.74 -3.18 -4.46
N THR A 261 2.65 -2.45 -5.10
CA THR A 261 3.99 -2.19 -4.57
C THR A 261 4.20 -0.68 -4.43
N VAL A 262 4.56 -0.24 -3.23
CA VAL A 262 4.98 1.14 -2.95
C VAL A 262 6.51 1.15 -2.82
N GLY A 263 7.16 1.87 -3.73
CA GLY A 263 8.61 2.00 -3.87
C GLY A 263 9.30 2.55 -2.63
N LYS A 264 10.62 2.40 -2.55
CA LYS A 264 11.41 2.89 -1.42
C LYS A 264 11.26 4.40 -1.25
N GLY A 265 11.09 4.88 -0.01
CA GLY A 265 10.88 6.31 0.27
C GLY A 265 9.59 6.92 -0.32
N ALA A 266 8.81 6.16 -1.10
CA ALA A 266 7.63 6.66 -1.78
C ALA A 266 6.45 6.81 -0.81
N THR A 267 5.53 7.71 -1.13
CA THR A 267 4.32 7.99 -0.35
C THR A 267 3.07 7.77 -1.18
N LEU A 268 2.11 7.00 -0.65
CA LEU A 268 0.76 6.82 -1.18
C LEU A 268 -0.27 7.31 -0.16
N ASN A 269 -1.05 8.34 -0.52
CA ASN A 269 -2.13 8.90 0.29
C ASN A 269 -3.49 8.57 -0.31
N LEU A 270 -4.35 7.92 0.45
CA LEU A 270 -5.70 7.51 0.02
C LEU A 270 -6.77 8.18 0.88
N ASN A 271 -7.65 8.94 0.22
CA ASN A 271 -8.81 9.61 0.82
C ASN A 271 -10.10 9.06 0.17
N PRO A 272 -10.60 7.91 0.63
CA PRO A 272 -11.88 7.38 0.19
C PRO A 272 -13.06 8.19 0.75
N LYS A 273 -14.17 8.23 0.03
CA LYS A 273 -15.45 8.76 0.51
C LYS A 273 -16.09 7.89 1.61
N SER A 274 -17.03 8.46 2.37
CA SER A 274 -17.75 7.79 3.45
C SER A 274 -18.39 6.46 3.02
N ASN A 275 -18.25 5.42 3.84
CA ASN A 275 -18.70 4.04 3.59
C ASN A 275 -17.98 3.27 2.48
N PHE A 276 -17.12 3.92 1.69
CA PHE A 276 -16.41 3.26 0.60
C PHE A 276 -14.97 2.88 1.00
N PRO A 277 -14.39 1.88 0.33
CA PRO A 277 -13.07 1.34 0.64
C PRO A 277 -11.97 2.23 0.07
N ALA A 278 -10.78 2.19 0.69
CA ALA A 278 -9.57 2.73 0.06
C ALA A 278 -9.04 1.73 -0.98
N ILE A 279 -8.86 0.47 -0.55
CA ILE A 279 -8.32 -0.60 -1.38
C ILE A 279 -9.28 -1.80 -1.35
N VAL A 280 -9.72 -2.22 -2.52
CA VAL A 280 -10.45 -3.47 -2.73
C VAL A 280 -9.63 -4.36 -3.64
N THR A 281 -9.40 -5.59 -3.22
CA THR A 281 -8.68 -6.57 -4.04
C THR A 281 -9.53 -7.79 -4.36
N ASN A 282 -10.85 -7.62 -4.40
CA ASN A 282 -11.83 -8.70 -4.52
C ASN A 282 -12.73 -8.44 -5.72
N GLY A 283 -12.60 -9.25 -6.77
CA GLY A 283 -13.65 -9.47 -7.74
C GLY A 283 -14.52 -10.65 -7.30
N TRP A 284 -15.78 -10.70 -7.72
CA TRP A 284 -16.77 -11.75 -7.35
C TRP A 284 -16.39 -13.19 -7.74
N THR A 285 -15.16 -13.39 -8.21
CA THR A 285 -14.52 -14.64 -8.58
C THR A 285 -13.82 -15.29 -7.38
N PRO A 286 -14.15 -16.55 -7.04
CA PRO A 286 -13.52 -17.28 -5.94
C PRO A 286 -11.99 -17.42 -6.09
N ALA A 287 -11.31 -17.64 -4.95
CA ALA A 287 -9.91 -18.09 -4.86
C ALA A 287 -8.82 -17.12 -5.38
N GLN A 288 -9.03 -15.81 -5.28
CA GLN A 288 -8.03 -14.80 -5.64
C GLN A 288 -7.06 -14.48 -4.50
N THR A 289 -5.85 -14.05 -4.84
CA THR A 289 -4.83 -13.60 -3.89
C THR A 289 -4.42 -12.17 -4.17
N ALA A 290 -4.08 -11.43 -3.11
CA ALA A 290 -3.60 -10.06 -3.25
C ALA A 290 -2.41 -9.81 -2.34
N HIS A 291 -1.44 -9.07 -2.86
CA HIS A 291 -0.24 -8.70 -2.13
C HIS A 291 -0.07 -7.19 -2.14
N ILE A 292 -0.05 -6.60 -0.95
CA ILE A 292 0.30 -5.20 -0.73
C ILE A 292 1.69 -5.20 -0.11
N THR A 293 2.66 -4.55 -0.76
CA THR A 293 4.04 -4.47 -0.28
C THR A 293 4.48 -3.02 -0.21
N LEU A 294 4.82 -2.57 1.00
CA LEU A 294 5.46 -1.28 1.25
C LEU A 294 6.96 -1.53 1.38
N LEU A 295 7.76 -1.03 0.44
CA LEU A 295 9.21 -1.17 0.46
C LEU A 295 9.86 -0.23 1.49
N GLU A 296 11.18 -0.32 1.60
CA GLU A 296 11.98 0.38 2.60
C GLU A 296 11.65 1.87 2.72
N GLU A 297 11.41 2.35 3.95
CA GLU A 297 11.07 3.76 4.27
C GLU A 297 9.84 4.33 3.52
N SER A 298 9.02 3.50 2.89
CA SER A 298 7.82 3.94 2.17
C SER A 298 6.63 4.13 3.10
N THR A 299 5.67 4.96 2.70
CA THR A 299 4.49 5.30 3.53
C THR A 299 3.19 5.12 2.76
N LEU A 300 2.23 4.41 3.35
CA LEU A 300 0.83 4.37 2.94
C LEU A 300 -0.05 4.99 4.03
N ASN A 301 -0.67 6.12 3.73
CA ASN A 301 -1.62 6.79 4.61
C ASN A 301 -3.05 6.62 4.07
N ILE A 302 -3.98 6.25 4.95
CA ILE A 302 -5.40 6.16 4.62
C ILE A 302 -6.23 6.93 5.65
N TYR A 303 -6.92 7.97 5.20
CA TYR A 303 -7.87 8.72 6.02
C TYR A 303 -9.30 8.41 5.56
N ASN A 304 -10.07 7.69 6.38
CA ASN A 304 -11.45 7.33 6.09
C ASN A 304 -12.40 7.93 7.12
N SER A 305 -13.31 8.79 6.67
CA SER A 305 -14.28 9.46 7.53
C SER A 305 -15.71 8.99 7.26
N GLY A 306 -16.49 8.82 8.32
CA GLY A 306 -17.96 8.79 8.23
C GLY A 306 -18.55 7.45 7.85
N ARG A 307 -17.85 6.33 8.03
CA ARG A 307 -18.41 5.01 7.74
C ARG A 307 -19.39 4.58 8.85
N ASN A 308 -20.55 4.10 8.45
CA ASN A 308 -21.65 3.70 9.33
C ASN A 308 -22.36 2.46 8.77
N THR A 309 -21.61 1.38 8.59
CA THR A 309 -22.11 0.10 8.08
C THR A 309 -21.73 -1.04 9.02
N ALA A 310 -22.55 -2.08 9.05
CA ALA A 310 -22.26 -3.34 9.75
C ALA A 310 -21.86 -4.47 8.79
N ALA A 311 -21.86 -4.22 7.48
CA ALA A 311 -21.47 -5.20 6.50
C ALA A 311 -19.95 -5.35 6.43
N ASN A 312 -19.52 -6.59 6.20
CA ASN A 312 -18.13 -6.94 5.88
C ASN A 312 -18.17 -7.66 4.54
N ASN A 313 -17.78 -6.94 3.50
CA ASN A 313 -17.83 -7.38 2.12
C ASN A 313 -16.82 -6.60 1.27
N ASP A 314 -16.78 -6.91 -0.01
CA ASP A 314 -15.82 -6.42 -0.99
C ASP A 314 -15.73 -4.87 -1.02
N THR A 315 -16.83 -4.15 -0.77
CA THR A 315 -16.92 -2.69 -0.97
C THR A 315 -17.08 -1.88 0.31
N THR A 316 -16.78 -2.46 1.48
CA THR A 316 -17.37 -1.96 2.73
C THR A 316 -16.41 -1.96 3.93
N ASN A 317 -15.22 -2.54 3.75
CA ASN A 317 -14.04 -2.45 4.64
C ASN A 317 -13.07 -1.36 4.15
N ILE A 318 -12.11 -0.89 4.95
CA ILE A 318 -11.19 0.18 4.48
C ILE A 318 -10.19 -0.46 3.52
N ILE A 319 -9.63 -1.60 3.94
CA ILE A 319 -8.91 -2.54 3.09
C ILE A 319 -9.69 -3.86 3.12
N SER A 320 -10.13 -4.34 1.95
CA SER A 320 -10.84 -5.61 1.77
C SER A 320 -9.99 -6.56 0.93
N MET A 321 -9.45 -7.61 1.56
CA MET A 321 -8.60 -8.63 0.93
C MET A 321 -9.48 -9.74 0.32
N PRO A 322 -9.02 -10.51 -0.69
CA PRO A 322 -9.88 -11.42 -1.44
C PRO A 322 -10.27 -12.69 -0.65
N ARG A 323 -11.19 -13.46 -1.24
CA ARG A 323 -11.68 -14.76 -0.72
C ARG A 323 -10.70 -15.92 -0.89
N GLY A 324 -9.55 -15.74 -1.54
CA GLY A 324 -8.53 -16.78 -1.67
C GLY A 324 -7.50 -16.74 -0.54
N HIS A 325 -6.96 -17.92 -0.25
CA HIS A 325 -5.93 -18.10 0.78
C HIS A 325 -4.57 -17.63 0.29
N GLY A 326 -3.77 -17.03 1.19
CA GLY A 326 -2.37 -16.69 0.92
C GLY A 326 -2.12 -15.22 0.54
N SER A 327 -3.14 -14.37 0.65
CA SER A 327 -2.96 -12.92 0.51
C SER A 327 -2.07 -12.34 1.60
N SER A 328 -1.35 -11.26 1.31
CA SER A 328 -0.40 -10.65 2.27
C SER A 328 -0.39 -9.13 2.27
N ILE A 329 -0.12 -8.55 3.44
CA ILE A 329 0.35 -7.17 3.61
C ILE A 329 1.77 -7.25 4.18
N ASN A 330 2.75 -6.70 3.48
CA ASN A 330 4.16 -6.73 3.87
C ASN A 330 4.67 -5.30 4.09
N LEU A 331 5.06 -4.99 5.31
CA LEU A 331 5.71 -3.75 5.69
C LEU A 331 7.21 -4.05 5.82
N ARG A 332 8.01 -3.59 4.86
CA ARG A 332 9.47 -3.75 4.87
C ARG A 332 10.13 -2.72 5.80
N LYS A 333 11.46 -2.81 5.89
CA LYS A 333 12.26 -2.02 6.83
C LYS A 333 11.87 -0.54 6.84
N GLY A 334 11.54 0.01 8.01
CA GLY A 334 11.18 1.43 8.15
C GLY A 334 9.87 1.88 7.49
N SER A 335 9.17 1.00 6.76
CA SER A 335 7.93 1.37 6.05
C SER A 335 6.77 1.60 7.01
N THR A 336 5.81 2.44 6.62
CA THR A 336 4.67 2.83 7.45
C THR A 336 3.34 2.55 6.76
N LEU A 337 2.44 1.84 7.43
CA LEU A 337 1.01 1.81 7.13
C LEU A 337 0.25 2.54 8.24
N ASP A 338 -0.33 3.70 7.92
CA ASP A 338 -1.16 4.49 8.83
C ASP A 338 -2.61 4.54 8.32
N ILE A 339 -3.56 4.15 9.18
CA ILE A 339 -4.99 4.19 8.90
C ILE A 339 -5.70 4.93 10.02
N GLU A 340 -6.31 6.06 9.66
CA GLU A 340 -7.18 6.84 10.54
C GLU A 340 -8.64 6.71 10.12
N ALA A 341 -9.42 5.94 10.89
CA ALA A 341 -10.85 5.76 10.70
C ALA A 341 -11.62 6.64 11.69
N VAL A 342 -12.13 7.78 11.21
CA VAL A 342 -12.83 8.77 12.04
C VAL A 342 -14.32 8.82 11.72
N ASN A 343 -15.12 9.34 12.65
CA ASN A 343 -16.58 9.47 12.52
C ASN A 343 -17.27 8.12 12.17
N GLN A 344 -16.74 7.01 12.68
CA GLN A 344 -17.20 5.65 12.40
C GLN A 344 -18.48 5.28 13.18
N ASN A 345 -18.88 6.12 14.14
CA ASN A 345 -20.09 5.95 14.94
C ASN A 345 -20.24 4.53 15.52
N ASN A 346 -21.24 3.75 15.08
CA ASN A 346 -21.45 2.37 15.52
C ASN A 346 -21.15 1.35 14.41
N SER A 347 -20.26 1.69 13.46
CA SER A 347 -19.90 0.80 12.36
C SER A 347 -19.29 -0.50 12.90
N ALA A 348 -19.86 -1.64 12.51
CA ALA A 348 -19.33 -2.97 12.83
C ALA A 348 -18.40 -3.51 11.73
N SER A 349 -18.19 -2.74 10.64
CA SER A 349 -17.27 -3.12 9.57
C SER A 349 -15.82 -3.05 10.06
N HIS A 350 -15.05 -4.10 9.78
CA HIS A 350 -13.63 -4.17 10.12
C HIS A 350 -12.80 -3.17 9.30
N VAL A 351 -11.71 -2.67 9.87
CA VAL A 351 -10.82 -1.75 9.17
C VAL A 351 -10.07 -2.49 8.06
N ILE A 352 -9.28 -3.50 8.43
CA ILE A 352 -8.70 -4.47 7.50
C ILE A 352 -9.45 -5.79 7.64
N PHE A 353 -9.98 -6.28 6.53
CA PHE A 353 -10.74 -7.53 6.49
C PHE A 353 -10.18 -8.49 5.46
N PHE A 354 -9.77 -9.66 5.92
CA PHE A 354 -9.47 -10.79 5.04
C PHE A 354 -10.67 -11.70 4.96
N HIS A 355 -11.18 -11.98 3.75
CA HIS A 355 -12.28 -12.93 3.57
C HIS A 355 -11.84 -14.40 3.71
N ALA A 356 -10.53 -14.65 3.73
CA ALA A 356 -9.91 -15.96 3.93
C ALA A 356 -8.63 -15.81 4.77
N SER A 357 -7.81 -16.86 4.82
CA SER A 357 -6.53 -16.78 5.53
C SER A 357 -5.49 -15.97 4.76
N GLY A 358 -4.66 -15.22 5.49
CA GLY A 358 -3.61 -14.40 4.91
C GLY A 358 -2.54 -14.03 5.93
N GLN A 359 -1.65 -13.13 5.55
CA GLN A 359 -0.50 -12.76 6.36
C GLN A 359 -0.35 -11.25 6.45
N ILE A 360 0.03 -10.76 7.63
CA ILE A 360 0.56 -9.41 7.81
C ILE A 360 1.98 -9.58 8.37
N ASN A 361 2.97 -9.08 7.65
CA ASN A 361 4.38 -9.14 8.03
C ASN A 361 4.89 -7.72 8.27
N ILE A 362 5.44 -7.50 9.46
CA ILE A 362 5.95 -6.20 9.91
C ILE A 362 7.41 -6.42 10.27
N ASP A 363 8.29 -6.00 9.36
CA ASP A 363 9.74 -6.19 9.44
C ASP A 363 10.37 -5.12 10.38
N GLU A 364 11.70 -5.18 10.53
CA GLU A 364 12.51 -4.30 11.38
C GLU A 364 12.18 -2.82 11.14
N ASP A 365 12.06 -2.02 12.19
CA ASP A 365 11.79 -0.57 12.12
C ASP A 365 10.48 -0.17 11.40
N ALA A 366 9.68 -1.12 10.92
CA ALA A 366 8.41 -0.81 10.25
C ALA A 366 7.35 -0.34 11.26
N THR A 367 6.39 0.46 10.78
CA THR A 367 5.27 0.98 11.57
C THR A 367 3.92 0.54 11.02
N LEU A 368 3.07 -0.01 11.88
CA LEU A 368 1.65 -0.21 11.62
C LEU A 368 0.83 0.58 12.64
N ASP A 369 0.16 1.64 12.21
CA ASP A 369 -0.74 2.43 13.07
C ASP A 369 -2.17 2.35 12.51
N ILE A 370 -3.10 1.81 13.31
CA ILE A 370 -4.52 1.74 12.95
C ILE A 370 -5.33 2.31 14.11
N LYS A 371 -6.07 3.37 13.81
CA LYS A 371 -6.96 4.05 14.75
C LYS A 371 -8.40 4.01 14.24
N SER A 372 -9.33 3.72 15.13
CA SER A 372 -10.76 3.81 14.83
C SER A 372 -11.55 4.38 16.01
N ASP A 373 -12.47 5.29 15.73
CA ASP A 373 -13.38 5.85 16.73
C ASP A 373 -14.75 5.13 16.79
N SER A 374 -14.89 3.96 16.15
CA SER A 374 -16.14 3.18 16.24
C SER A 374 -16.41 2.72 17.67
N LEU A 375 -17.66 2.86 18.09
CA LEU A 375 -18.21 2.36 19.35
C LEU A 375 -18.63 0.88 19.28
N SER A 376 -18.62 0.28 18.09
CA SER A 376 -19.09 -1.10 17.91
C SER A 376 -18.08 -2.10 18.47
N ALA A 377 -18.53 -2.91 19.43
CA ALA A 377 -17.75 -4.05 19.94
C ALA A 377 -17.48 -5.12 18.86
N ASN A 378 -18.29 -5.15 17.80
CA ASN A 378 -18.14 -6.10 16.70
C ASN A 378 -17.03 -5.69 15.73
N GLN A 379 -16.70 -4.39 15.63
CA GLN A 379 -15.57 -3.98 14.83
C GLN A 379 -14.25 -4.41 15.48
N SER A 380 -13.46 -5.14 14.72
CA SER A 380 -12.01 -5.32 14.94
C SER A 380 -11.22 -4.46 13.96
N LEU A 381 -10.01 -4.04 14.34
CA LEU A 381 -9.12 -3.29 13.45
C LEU A 381 -8.53 -4.22 12.39
N ILE A 382 -8.23 -5.46 12.77
CA ILE A 382 -7.81 -6.52 11.85
C ILE A 382 -8.67 -7.75 12.13
N MET A 383 -9.30 -8.29 11.08
CA MET A 383 -10.01 -9.57 11.16
C MET A 383 -9.70 -10.44 9.95
N PHE A 384 -9.50 -11.73 10.22
CA PHE A 384 -9.50 -12.78 9.21
C PHE A 384 -10.79 -13.58 9.33
N SER A 385 -11.57 -13.64 8.26
CA SER A 385 -12.68 -14.57 8.14
C SER A 385 -12.09 -15.96 7.94
N THR A 386 -11.94 -16.69 9.05
CA THR A 386 -11.58 -18.09 8.99
C THR A 386 -12.85 -18.89 9.23
N ASN A 387 -13.25 -19.73 8.27
CA ASN A 387 -14.28 -20.74 8.50
C ASN A 387 -13.71 -21.86 9.40
N ASN A 388 -13.27 -21.49 10.61
CA ASN A 388 -12.70 -22.33 11.68
C ASN A 388 -11.29 -22.93 11.45
N ASN A 389 -10.42 -22.32 10.64
CA ASN A 389 -9.00 -22.71 10.58
C ASN A 389 -8.07 -21.50 10.80
N THR A 390 -7.88 -21.12 12.07
CA THR A 390 -7.03 -19.99 12.49
C THR A 390 -5.52 -20.23 12.26
N ASN A 391 -5.10 -21.46 11.92
CA ASN A 391 -3.67 -21.80 11.80
C ASN A 391 -2.98 -21.16 10.59
N ASN A 392 -3.75 -20.69 9.60
CA ASN A 392 -3.22 -20.16 8.35
C ASN A 392 -3.24 -18.62 8.27
N SER A 393 -3.82 -17.95 9.27
CA SER A 393 -3.86 -16.49 9.36
C SER A 393 -2.80 -16.01 10.32
N THR A 394 -1.81 -15.25 9.87
CA THR A 394 -0.67 -14.85 10.72
C THR A 394 -0.43 -13.35 10.72
N ILE A 395 -0.13 -12.81 11.89
CA ILE A 395 0.46 -11.47 12.04
C ILE A 395 1.84 -11.67 12.66
N ASN A 396 2.88 -11.28 11.93
CA ASN A 396 4.28 -11.39 12.34
C ASN A 396 4.83 -9.99 12.61
N ILE A 397 5.29 -9.75 13.84
CA ILE A 397 5.93 -8.52 14.27
C ILE A 397 7.38 -8.85 14.62
N ASN A 398 8.33 -8.34 13.83
CA ASN A 398 9.75 -8.66 13.96
C ASN A 398 10.54 -7.37 14.09
N ASP A 399 10.86 -6.97 15.33
CA ASP A 399 11.70 -5.78 15.57
C ASP A 399 11.15 -4.48 14.95
N ALA A 400 9.83 -4.43 14.74
CA ALA A 400 9.10 -3.28 14.25
C ALA A 400 9.35 -2.04 15.15
N ALA A 401 9.43 -0.86 14.55
CA ALA A 401 9.51 0.39 15.30
C ALA A 401 8.27 0.55 16.19
N ARG A 402 7.09 0.33 15.61
CA ARG A 402 5.82 0.50 16.31
C ARG A 402 4.67 -0.27 15.66
N VAL A 403 3.88 -0.98 16.47
CA VAL A 403 2.56 -1.48 16.06
C VAL A 403 1.51 -0.95 17.02
N ASN A 404 0.66 -0.03 16.56
CA ASN A 404 -0.36 0.62 17.36
C ASN A 404 -1.76 0.31 16.82
N LEU A 405 -2.53 -0.47 17.58
CA LEU A 405 -3.91 -0.82 17.26
C LEU A 405 -4.81 -0.21 18.32
N GLN A 406 -5.49 0.89 17.97
CA GLN A 406 -6.21 1.70 18.95
C GLN A 406 -7.67 1.94 18.55
N LYS A 407 -8.57 1.61 19.46
CA LYS A 407 -9.92 2.19 19.49
C LYS A 407 -9.83 3.51 20.24
N THR A 408 -10.14 4.62 19.60
CA THR A 408 -9.91 5.96 20.18
C THR A 408 -11.07 6.41 21.07
N ARG A 409 -12.27 5.85 20.87
CA ARG A 409 -13.43 6.03 21.76
C ARG A 409 -13.67 4.81 22.62
N SER A 410 -14.02 5.05 23.89
CA SER A 410 -14.19 4.01 24.89
C SER A 410 -15.24 2.97 24.48
N ILE A 411 -14.84 1.69 24.46
CA ILE A 411 -15.76 0.55 24.29
C ILE A 411 -15.74 -0.26 25.57
N THR A 412 -16.87 -0.31 26.28
CA THR A 412 -16.98 -1.01 27.57
C THR A 412 -17.27 -2.50 27.44
N SER A 413 -17.58 -2.99 26.24
CA SER A 413 -17.84 -4.40 26.02
C SER A 413 -16.55 -5.23 26.15
N SER A 414 -16.59 -6.24 27.01
CA SER A 414 -15.50 -7.22 27.15
C SER A 414 -15.29 -8.12 25.92
N THR A 415 -16.17 -8.04 24.92
CA THR A 415 -16.06 -8.76 23.65
C THR A 415 -15.44 -7.93 22.53
N ALA A 416 -15.06 -6.67 22.79
CA ALA A 416 -14.42 -5.81 21.80
C ALA A 416 -12.99 -6.29 21.53
N HIS A 417 -12.67 -6.62 20.27
CA HIS A 417 -11.33 -7.06 19.85
C HIS A 417 -10.66 -5.98 19.01
N VAL A 418 -9.33 -5.87 19.10
CA VAL A 418 -8.53 -5.14 18.09
C VAL A 418 -8.05 -6.07 16.98
N ILE A 419 -7.73 -7.33 17.32
CA ILE A 419 -7.35 -8.40 16.38
C ILE A 419 -8.30 -9.59 16.58
N ARG A 420 -8.75 -10.22 15.49
CA ARG A 420 -9.59 -11.42 15.55
C ARG A 420 -9.15 -12.50 14.55
N ASP A 421 -9.21 -13.76 15.00
CA ASP A 421 -9.02 -14.98 14.21
C ASP A 421 -7.64 -15.11 13.52
N ALA A 422 -6.58 -14.86 14.28
CA ALA A 422 -5.20 -14.86 13.79
C ALA A 422 -4.23 -15.52 14.77
N ARG A 423 -3.13 -16.05 14.25
CA ARG A 423 -1.93 -16.35 15.03
C ARG A 423 -1.04 -15.11 15.06
N LEU A 424 -0.83 -14.56 16.25
CA LEU A 424 0.07 -13.44 16.47
C LEU A 424 1.45 -13.99 16.90
N ASN A 425 2.48 -13.67 16.13
CA ASN A 425 3.87 -13.96 16.45
C ASN A 425 4.62 -12.64 16.61
N VAL A 426 5.17 -12.39 17.79
CA VAL A 426 5.88 -11.16 18.15
C VAL A 426 7.28 -11.53 18.58
N ASN A 427 8.29 -10.86 18.03
CA ASN A 427 9.68 -11.03 18.42
C ASN A 427 10.28 -9.65 18.75
N ASN A 428 11.01 -9.59 19.87
CA ASN A 428 11.72 -8.39 20.34
C ASN A 428 10.86 -7.12 20.43
N GLN A 429 9.83 -7.14 21.30
CA GLN A 429 8.94 -5.99 21.47
C GLN A 429 8.65 -5.70 22.94
N SER A 430 8.50 -4.43 23.30
CA SER A 430 7.80 -4.04 24.52
C SER A 430 6.31 -3.97 24.20
N ILE A 431 5.45 -4.40 25.13
CA ILE A 431 4.01 -4.51 24.91
C ILE A 431 3.26 -3.71 25.97
N LYS A 432 2.49 -2.71 25.53
CA LYS A 432 1.55 -1.95 26.36
C LYS A 432 0.12 -2.25 25.95
N GLN A 433 -0.74 -2.54 26.94
CA GLN A 433 -2.13 -2.93 26.71
C GLN A 433 -3.09 -2.12 27.57
N TRP A 434 -4.15 -1.61 26.93
CA TRP A 434 -5.29 -0.97 27.58
C TRP A 434 -6.51 -1.88 27.44
N ILE A 435 -7.14 -2.23 28.55
CA ILE A 435 -8.36 -3.05 28.53
C ILE A 435 -9.56 -2.23 28.03
N PRO A 436 -10.64 -2.89 27.55
CA PRO A 436 -11.85 -2.20 27.10
C PRO A 436 -12.34 -1.19 28.14
N GLY A 437 -12.59 0.04 27.71
CA GLY A 437 -13.02 1.13 28.57
C GLY A 437 -11.91 2.12 28.94
N ASN A 438 -10.64 1.70 28.99
CA ASN A 438 -9.52 2.56 29.38
C ASN A 438 -8.95 3.34 28.19
N THR A 439 -9.32 4.61 28.06
CA THR A 439 -8.78 5.55 27.06
C THR A 439 -7.74 6.51 27.61
N ASN A 440 -7.25 6.28 28.83
CA ASN A 440 -6.25 7.14 29.46
C ASN A 440 -4.86 6.91 28.86
N GLU A 441 -3.93 7.82 29.13
CA GLU A 441 -2.54 7.68 28.67
C GLU A 441 -1.83 6.45 29.27
N ASN A 442 -2.19 6.06 30.51
CA ASN A 442 -1.53 4.95 31.20
C ASN A 442 -2.13 3.58 30.80
N PRO A 443 -1.29 2.61 30.40
CA PRO A 443 -1.74 1.26 30.12
C PRO A 443 -2.17 0.53 31.39
N ASN A 444 -3.02 -0.49 31.23
CA ASN A 444 -3.34 -1.41 32.32
C ASN A 444 -2.22 -2.42 32.56
N PHE A 445 -1.53 -2.78 31.49
CA PHE A 445 -0.39 -3.69 31.52
C PHE A 445 0.73 -3.14 30.67
N ASP A 446 1.94 -3.19 31.22
CA ASP A 446 3.17 -2.83 30.54
C ASP A 446 4.16 -3.97 30.74
N TRP A 447 4.60 -4.56 29.63
CA TRP A 447 5.56 -5.66 29.62
C TRP A 447 6.74 -5.28 28.74
N GLU A 448 7.83 -4.94 29.40
CA GLU A 448 9.09 -4.67 28.74
C GLU A 448 9.79 -5.98 28.36
N ASN A 449 10.65 -5.92 27.33
CA ASN A 449 11.59 -7.02 27.05
C ASN A 449 10.96 -8.36 26.68
N ILE A 450 9.82 -8.37 25.96
CA ILE A 450 9.26 -9.61 25.40
C ILE A 450 10.14 -10.06 24.23
N LEU A 451 10.84 -11.18 24.43
CA LEU A 451 11.66 -11.82 23.40
C LEU A 451 10.77 -12.49 22.36
N ARG A 452 9.73 -13.18 22.84
CA ARG A 452 8.79 -13.90 22.00
C ARG A 452 7.41 -13.94 22.61
N LEU A 453 6.40 -13.68 21.82
CA LEU A 453 5.01 -14.02 22.12
C LEU A 453 4.42 -14.74 20.91
N ASN A 454 3.87 -15.93 21.14
CA ASN A 454 3.03 -16.62 20.17
C ASN A 454 1.65 -16.78 20.79
N ALA A 455 0.62 -16.22 20.17
CA ALA A 455 -0.76 -16.33 20.64
C ALA A 455 -1.67 -16.77 19.49
N ASN A 456 -2.48 -17.80 19.73
CA ASN A 456 -3.57 -18.16 18.82
C ASN A 456 -4.82 -17.39 19.28
N ILE A 457 -5.29 -16.45 18.47
CA ILE A 457 -6.45 -15.60 18.75
C ILE A 457 -7.67 -16.15 18.01
N ASN A 458 -8.78 -16.29 18.70
CA ASN A 458 -10.08 -16.61 18.12
C ASN A 458 -11.19 -15.69 18.66
N GLY A 459 -12.43 -15.83 18.18
CA GLY A 459 -13.57 -15.05 18.68
C GLY A 459 -13.81 -15.11 20.20
N SER A 460 -13.33 -16.15 20.88
CA SER A 460 -13.39 -16.30 22.34
C SER A 460 -12.24 -15.64 23.11
N GLY A 461 -11.22 -15.10 22.42
CA GLY A 461 -10.04 -14.49 23.02
C GLY A 461 -8.77 -15.26 22.65
N ILE A 462 -7.97 -15.64 23.66
CA ILE A 462 -6.74 -16.43 23.49
C ILE A 462 -6.93 -17.83 24.10
N PRO A 463 -7.23 -18.87 23.30
CA PRO A 463 -7.23 -20.25 23.79
C PRO A 463 -5.86 -20.73 24.28
N THR A 464 -4.76 -20.29 23.63
CA THR A 464 -3.38 -20.71 23.98
C THR A 464 -2.36 -19.64 23.61
N ASN A 465 -1.35 -19.44 24.45
CA ASN A 465 -0.19 -18.61 24.16
C ASN A 465 1.10 -19.16 24.80
N THR A 466 2.24 -18.70 24.29
CA THR A 466 3.56 -18.88 24.87
C THR A 466 4.24 -17.51 24.91
N VAL A 467 4.88 -17.17 26.02
CA VAL A 467 5.63 -15.93 26.18
C VAL A 467 7.00 -16.24 26.76
N SER A 468 8.03 -15.62 26.18
CA SER A 468 9.37 -15.56 26.77
C SER A 468 9.80 -14.10 26.87
N ALA A 469 10.38 -13.75 28.00
CA ALA A 469 10.92 -12.44 28.30
C ALA A 469 12.22 -12.62 29.09
N LEU A 470 13.01 -11.55 29.20
CA LEU A 470 14.21 -11.55 30.03
C LEU A 470 13.93 -11.88 31.50
N ASP A 471 12.88 -11.29 32.05
CA ASP A 471 12.40 -11.56 33.39
C ASP A 471 11.29 -12.64 33.32
N PRO A 472 11.48 -13.82 33.93
CA PRO A 472 10.46 -14.85 33.99
C PRO A 472 9.13 -14.38 34.61
N ASN A 473 9.17 -13.42 35.54
CA ASN A 473 7.95 -12.85 36.14
C ASN A 473 7.17 -12.02 35.13
N ILE A 474 7.86 -11.24 34.28
CA ILE A 474 7.23 -10.52 33.17
C ILE A 474 6.64 -11.51 32.18
N ALA A 475 7.39 -12.56 31.81
CA ALA A 475 6.92 -13.59 30.89
C ALA A 475 5.64 -14.27 31.39
N GLU A 476 5.63 -14.69 32.66
CA GLU A 476 4.48 -15.35 33.28
C GLU A 476 3.29 -14.38 33.43
N HIS A 477 3.53 -13.14 33.84
CA HIS A 477 2.50 -12.12 33.96
C HIS A 477 1.87 -11.79 32.60
N ALA A 478 2.68 -11.64 31.56
CA ALA A 478 2.21 -11.42 30.19
C ALA A 478 1.43 -12.62 29.66
N ARG A 479 1.93 -13.84 29.88
CA ARG A 479 1.25 -15.09 29.50
C ARG A 479 -0.15 -15.18 30.11
N ALA A 480 -0.32 -14.77 31.37
CA ALA A 480 -1.60 -14.82 32.07
C ALA A 480 -2.58 -13.71 31.68
N ASN A 481 -2.10 -12.54 31.24
CA ASN A 481 -2.94 -11.33 31.14
C ASN A 481 -3.05 -10.72 29.72
N PHE A 482 -2.18 -11.10 28.79
CA PHE A 482 -2.25 -10.61 27.40
C PHE A 482 -3.58 -11.02 26.75
N THR A 483 -4.23 -10.09 26.04
CA THR A 483 -5.49 -10.37 25.34
C THR A 483 -5.71 -9.45 24.12
N PRO A 484 -6.25 -9.97 23.01
CA PRO A 484 -6.66 -9.15 21.86
C PRO A 484 -7.94 -8.36 22.14
N ARG A 485 -8.62 -8.63 23.27
CA ARG A 485 -9.79 -7.90 23.74
C ARG A 485 -9.35 -6.66 24.48
N ALA A 486 -9.02 -5.63 23.73
CA ALA A 486 -8.35 -4.44 24.22
C ALA A 486 -9.00 -3.17 23.66
N GLN A 487 -8.84 -2.06 24.38
CA GLN A 487 -9.03 -0.72 23.86
C GLN A 487 -7.85 -0.32 22.96
N ARG A 488 -6.62 -0.70 23.36
CA ARG A 488 -5.39 -0.43 22.62
C ARG A 488 -4.36 -1.53 22.87
N LEU A 489 -3.68 -1.94 21.80
CA LEU A 489 -2.42 -2.68 21.85
C LEU A 489 -1.33 -1.83 21.21
N LEU A 490 -0.23 -1.66 21.92
CA LEU A 490 0.95 -0.94 21.44
C LEU A 490 2.16 -1.86 21.62
N PHE A 491 2.83 -2.16 20.51
CA PHE A 491 4.12 -2.81 20.47
C PHE A 491 5.16 -1.77 20.10
N GLU A 492 6.24 -1.67 20.86
CA GLU A 492 7.32 -0.71 20.64
C GLU A 492 8.66 -1.42 20.60
N ASN A 493 9.53 -0.97 19.68
CA ASN A 493 10.88 -1.48 19.58
C ASN A 493 11.58 -1.39 20.95
N ILE A 494 12.32 -2.43 21.28
CA ILE A 494 13.25 -2.38 22.39
C ILE A 494 14.61 -2.00 21.82
N PRO A 495 15.14 -0.83 22.17
CA PRO A 495 16.37 -0.34 21.59
C PRO A 495 17.52 -1.35 21.75
N PRO A 496 18.44 -1.42 20.78
CA PRO A 496 19.59 -2.31 20.87
C PRO A 496 20.41 -1.98 22.12
N VAL A 497 20.92 -3.03 22.77
CA VAL A 497 21.82 -2.90 23.92
C VAL A 497 23.25 -2.99 23.40
N GLU A 498 24.00 -1.90 23.54
CA GLU A 498 25.43 -1.88 23.28
C GLU A 498 26.19 -2.31 24.54
N ILE A 499 27.18 -3.20 24.37
CA ILE A 499 28.12 -3.60 25.43
C ILE A 499 29.53 -3.40 24.88
N ALA A 500 30.30 -2.55 25.54
CA ALA A 500 31.72 -2.36 25.28
C ALA A 500 32.51 -2.90 26.47
N LEU A 501 33.47 -3.78 26.22
CA LEU A 501 34.41 -4.23 27.25
C LEU A 501 35.75 -3.51 27.04
N ASP A 502 36.37 -3.12 28.14
CA ASP A 502 37.71 -2.57 28.11
C ASP A 502 38.71 -3.63 27.62
N PRO A 503 39.77 -3.25 26.89
CA PRO A 503 40.78 -4.19 26.42
C PRO A 503 41.42 -4.96 27.58
N LEU A 504 41.55 -6.28 27.46
CA LEU A 504 42.24 -7.10 28.46
C LEU A 504 43.77 -7.03 28.25
N THR A 505 44.54 -7.10 29.34
CA THR A 505 46.02 -7.10 29.29
C THR A 505 46.63 -8.15 30.20
N ASN A 506 47.82 -8.65 29.85
CA ASN A 506 48.60 -9.55 30.70
C ASN A 506 49.55 -8.80 31.65
N ASP A 507 49.59 -7.46 31.59
CA ASP A 507 50.37 -6.63 32.50
C ASP A 507 49.70 -6.55 33.87
N ARG A 508 50.25 -7.28 34.85
CA ARG A 508 49.71 -7.39 36.22
C ARG A 508 49.64 -6.07 36.99
N SER A 509 50.34 -5.03 36.52
CA SER A 509 50.26 -3.70 37.14
C SER A 509 49.02 -2.92 36.73
N GLN A 510 48.29 -3.38 35.71
CA GLN A 510 47.11 -2.73 35.16
C GLN A 510 45.82 -3.42 35.63
N ARG A 511 44.79 -2.65 35.96
CA ARG A 511 43.52 -3.15 36.52
C ARG A 511 42.80 -4.15 35.60
N ASN A 512 42.84 -3.92 34.30
CA ASN A 512 42.27 -4.78 33.25
C ASN A 512 43.04 -6.10 33.03
N SER A 513 44.04 -6.42 33.88
CA SER A 513 44.65 -7.75 33.95
C SER A 513 44.01 -8.70 34.97
N TYR A 514 43.23 -8.17 35.91
CA TYR A 514 42.54 -8.94 36.95
C TYR A 514 41.09 -8.51 37.20
N THR A 515 40.61 -7.46 36.52
CA THR A 515 39.23 -6.99 36.56
C THR A 515 38.71 -6.81 35.13
N ILE A 516 37.51 -7.32 34.84
CA ILE A 516 36.79 -7.03 33.59
C ILE A 516 35.93 -5.79 33.83
N THR A 517 36.22 -4.70 33.13
CA THR A 517 35.43 -3.46 33.14
C THR A 517 34.84 -3.22 31.76
N GLY A 518 33.74 -2.48 31.72
CA GLY A 518 33.03 -2.17 30.49
C GLY A 518 31.85 -1.28 30.73
N GLU A 519 31.29 -0.77 29.64
CA GLU A 519 30.10 0.06 29.63
C GLU A 519 28.98 -0.66 28.89
N THR A 520 27.75 -0.44 29.36
CA THR A 520 26.54 -0.98 28.73
C THR A 520 25.50 0.12 28.64
N SER A 521 24.58 0.00 27.67
CA SER A 521 23.42 0.90 27.60
C SER A 521 22.69 0.95 28.97
N PRO A 522 22.28 2.14 29.46
CA PRO A 522 21.54 2.26 30.71
C PRO A 522 20.31 1.33 30.76
N GLY A 523 20.14 0.58 31.86
CA GLY A 523 19.04 -0.37 32.03
C GLY A 523 19.27 -1.77 31.43
N ALA A 524 20.41 -2.01 30.79
CA ALA A 524 20.80 -3.33 30.29
C ALA A 524 21.17 -4.30 31.42
N TYR A 525 20.88 -5.59 31.19
CA TYR A 525 21.28 -6.68 32.08
C TYR A 525 22.50 -7.41 31.51
N VAL A 526 23.62 -7.39 32.23
CA VAL A 526 24.81 -8.20 31.91
C VAL A 526 24.77 -9.46 32.76
N ARG A 527 24.50 -10.62 32.13
CA ARG A 527 24.45 -11.91 32.84
C ARG A 527 25.71 -12.74 32.59
N PHE A 528 26.59 -12.76 33.59
CA PHE A 528 27.66 -13.74 33.68
C PHE A 528 27.07 -15.13 33.95
N SER A 529 27.46 -16.13 33.16
CA SER A 529 27.13 -17.54 33.42
C SER A 529 28.40 -18.34 33.54
N ARG A 530 28.48 -19.14 34.61
CA ARG A 530 29.56 -20.07 34.85
C ARG A 530 29.42 -21.29 33.93
N ASP A 531 30.56 -21.77 33.45
CA ASP A 531 30.66 -23.12 32.90
C ASP A 531 30.56 -24.13 34.06
N LEU A 532 29.49 -24.93 34.08
CA LEU A 532 29.23 -25.91 35.14
C LEU A 532 30.22 -27.08 35.14
N SER A 533 31.09 -27.19 34.13
CA SER A 533 32.21 -28.14 34.13
C SER A 533 33.40 -27.68 34.98
N LEU A 534 33.43 -26.41 35.41
CA LEU A 534 34.44 -25.90 36.34
C LEU A 534 34.11 -26.35 37.78
N PRO A 535 35.12 -26.75 38.58
CA PRO A 535 34.93 -27.06 40.01
C PRO A 535 34.24 -25.91 40.76
N GLU A 536 33.51 -26.22 41.84
CA GLU A 536 33.04 -25.16 42.75
C GLU A 536 34.22 -24.30 43.20
N PRO A 537 34.12 -22.96 43.17
CA PRO A 537 35.19 -22.09 43.66
C PRO A 537 35.50 -22.46 45.11
N THR A 538 36.77 -22.76 45.38
CA THR A 538 37.26 -23.21 46.69
C THR A 538 37.97 -22.10 47.46
N LEU A 539 38.08 -20.90 46.90
CA LEU A 539 38.73 -19.78 47.56
C LEU A 539 37.73 -19.04 48.45
N ASP A 540 38.03 -19.02 49.74
CA ASP A 540 37.35 -18.16 50.72
C ASP A 540 37.38 -16.71 50.26
N THR A 541 36.32 -15.97 50.59
CA THR A 541 36.17 -14.54 50.32
C THR A 541 37.39 -13.78 50.83
N VAL A 542 38.12 -13.10 49.94
CA VAL A 542 39.26 -12.27 50.32
C VAL A 542 38.74 -10.85 50.52
N VAL A 543 39.02 -10.26 51.68
CA VAL A 543 38.70 -8.85 51.93
C VAL A 543 39.89 -8.03 51.47
N ASN A 544 39.70 -7.15 50.48
CA ASN A 544 40.77 -6.27 50.02
C ASN A 544 41.10 -5.20 51.09
N GLY A 545 42.17 -4.42 50.87
CA GLY A 545 42.63 -3.40 51.82
C GLY A 545 41.62 -2.28 52.12
N GLU A 546 40.51 -2.22 51.37
CA GLU A 546 39.43 -1.24 51.48
C GLU A 546 38.15 -1.85 52.11
N GLY A 547 38.14 -3.14 52.44
CA GLY A 547 37.02 -3.81 53.11
C GLY A 547 36.03 -4.48 52.17
N GLU A 548 36.30 -4.56 50.87
CA GLU A 548 35.43 -5.21 49.90
C GLU A 548 35.71 -6.71 49.83
N THR A 549 34.65 -7.52 49.83
CA THR A 549 34.75 -8.98 49.67
C THR A 549 34.86 -9.37 48.20
N GLU A 550 35.98 -9.96 47.83
CA GLU A 550 36.28 -10.48 46.49
C GLU A 550 36.25 -12.02 46.49
N SER A 551 35.68 -12.61 45.44
CA SER A 551 35.62 -14.07 45.25
C SER A 551 36.42 -14.47 44.01
N PHE A 552 37.34 -15.43 44.17
CA PHE A 552 38.24 -15.86 43.09
C PHE A 552 37.92 -17.30 42.65
N HIS A 553 37.94 -17.58 41.34
CA HIS A 553 37.76 -18.95 40.83
C HIS A 553 39.06 -19.76 40.86
N VAL A 554 40.19 -19.16 40.51
CA VAL A 554 41.54 -19.75 40.63
C VAL A 554 42.58 -18.61 40.67
N ILE A 555 43.58 -18.69 41.55
CA ILE A 555 44.81 -17.90 41.41
C ILE A 555 45.70 -18.67 40.43
N ALA A 556 46.03 -18.09 39.28
CA ALA A 556 46.82 -18.75 38.23
C ALA A 556 48.29 -19.05 38.63
N GLU A 557 48.69 -18.79 39.87
CA GLU A 557 50.05 -19.00 40.37
C GLU A 557 50.07 -19.62 41.77
N ALA A 558 49.78 -20.92 41.83
CA ALA A 558 50.34 -21.76 42.88
C ALA A 558 50.81 -23.08 42.24
N LEU A 559 52.09 -23.10 41.87
CA LEU A 559 52.89 -24.24 41.40
C LEU A 559 52.58 -24.84 40.01
N ASN A 560 53.51 -24.60 39.06
CA ASN A 560 54.00 -25.50 38.00
C ASN A 560 53.08 -26.66 37.56
N LEU A 561 51.88 -26.37 37.07
CA LEU A 561 51.09 -27.31 36.27
C LEU A 561 50.68 -26.64 34.97
N ILE A 562 51.25 -27.17 33.89
CA ILE A 562 50.87 -26.86 32.51
C ILE A 562 49.43 -27.30 32.32
N PHE A 563 48.50 -26.36 32.18
CA PHE A 563 47.19 -26.59 31.57
C PHE A 563 47.12 -25.82 30.26
N PRO A 564 47.08 -26.50 29.10
CA PRO A 564 46.63 -25.87 27.87
C PRO A 564 45.09 -25.83 27.88
N ASN A 565 44.54 -24.73 27.36
CA ASN A 565 43.15 -24.48 26.99
C ASN A 565 42.33 -23.59 27.95
N LEU A 566 42.36 -22.31 27.58
CA LEU A 566 41.24 -21.37 27.48
C LEU A 566 40.11 -21.54 28.52
N MET A 567 40.07 -20.60 29.47
CA MET A 567 38.80 -20.08 29.96
C MET A 567 38.06 -19.51 28.74
N THR A 568 37.09 -20.25 28.21
CA THR A 568 36.21 -19.74 27.16
C THR A 568 35.19 -18.84 27.86
N LEU A 569 35.46 -17.54 27.88
CA LEU A 569 34.48 -16.55 28.29
C LEU A 569 33.43 -16.44 27.20
N ILE A 570 32.30 -17.13 27.37
CA ILE A 570 31.13 -16.93 26.52
C ILE A 570 30.43 -15.65 27.00
N ILE A 571 30.84 -14.51 26.44
CA ILE A 571 30.05 -13.27 26.54
C ILE A 571 28.91 -13.42 25.55
N SER A 572 27.76 -13.88 26.03
CA SER A 572 26.53 -13.67 25.29
C SER A 572 26.09 -12.23 25.56
N ALA A 573 26.41 -11.29 24.67
CA ALA A 573 25.56 -10.12 24.49
C ALA A 573 24.27 -10.64 23.87
N GLY A 574 23.33 -10.93 24.73
CA GLY A 574 22.07 -11.55 24.36
C GLY A 574 21.05 -11.13 25.38
N LYS A 575 19.93 -10.62 24.89
CA LYS A 575 18.68 -10.56 25.62
C LYS A 575 18.33 -12.04 25.96
N LYS A 576 18.76 -12.56 27.12
CA LYS A 576 19.18 -13.96 27.25
C LYS A 576 18.08 -15.03 27.14
N LEU A 577 18.27 -15.89 26.11
CA LEU A 577 18.01 -17.33 25.90
C LEU A 577 16.63 -17.94 26.22
#